data_AF-A0A7Z9IBG3-F1
#
_entry.id   AF-A0A7Z9IBG3-F1
#
_cell.length_a   1.000
_cell.length_b   1.000
_cell.length_c   1.000
_cell.angle_alpha   90.00
_cell.angle_beta   90.00
_cell.angle_gamma   90.00
#
_symmetry.space_group_name_H-M   'P 1'
#
loop_
_entity.id
_entity.type
_entity.pdbx_description
1 polymer ?
#
loop_
_entity_poly.entity_id
_entity_poly.type
_entity_poly.pdbx_seq_one_letter_code
_entity_poly.pdbx_strand_id
1 'polypeptide(L)'
;MNESKIVATKRLQSEGLWNEASLYREEVREHLRGEGMTRKEANKGAWEKMLEAYPPFDADDEAAHWLSACDFPPADVSTVEPGEPSLADLWYVLCVLSAYRAYETSSEGLQLVAYAHQKSSSAQVRSWLSLLIASAELFCGEVGEALSAKIARLEMEDQQAVVTELRTHEQGLAGV
;
A
#
# COMPACT_ATOMS: atom_id res chain seq x y z
N MET A 1 -18.28 -10.88 3.91
CA MET A 1 -17.58 -11.98 4.63
C MET A 1 -16.96 -11.34 5.86
N ASN A 2 -17.25 -11.77 7.10
CA ASN A 2 -16.67 -11.13 8.29
C ASN A 2 -15.18 -11.50 8.40
N GLU A 3 -14.32 -10.50 8.27
CA GLU A 3 -12.86 -10.62 8.40
C GLU A 3 -12.47 -11.28 9.74
N SER A 4 -11.46 -12.15 9.74
CA SER A 4 -10.97 -12.77 10.99
C SER A 4 -10.13 -11.78 11.81
N LYS A 5 -10.07 -11.95 13.14
CA LYS A 5 -9.29 -11.05 14.02
C LYS A 5 -7.82 -10.91 13.63
N ILE A 6 -7.21 -12.00 13.16
CA ILE A 6 -5.80 -12.00 12.75
C ILE A 6 -5.63 -11.18 11.48
N VAL A 7 -6.54 -11.35 10.52
CA VAL A 7 -6.53 -10.60 9.25
C VAL A 7 -6.78 -9.11 9.55
N ALA A 8 -7.79 -8.79 10.36
CA ALA A 8 -8.09 -7.41 10.76
C ALA A 8 -6.95 -6.74 11.53
N THR A 9 -6.25 -7.47 12.41
CA THR A 9 -5.10 -6.92 13.13
C THR A 9 -3.98 -6.55 12.16
N LYS A 10 -3.66 -7.46 11.22
CA LYS A 10 -2.62 -7.21 10.22
C LYS A 10 -2.98 -6.05 9.31
N ARG A 11 -4.24 -6.01 8.85
CA ARG A 11 -4.78 -4.92 8.02
C ARG A 11 -4.70 -3.58 8.73
N LEU A 12 -5.22 -3.47 9.95
CA LEU A 12 -5.17 -2.22 10.73
C LEU A 12 -3.74 -1.78 11.04
N GLN A 13 -2.80 -2.72 11.16
CA GLN A 13 -1.37 -2.40 11.30
C GLN A 13 -0.79 -1.83 10.00
N SER A 14 -1.08 -2.43 8.84
CA SER A 14 -0.63 -1.91 7.55
C SER A 14 -1.27 -0.57 7.21
N GLU A 15 -2.52 -0.35 7.60
CA GLU A 15 -3.23 0.93 7.43
C GLU A 15 -2.80 2.00 8.45
N GLY A 16 -1.96 1.65 9.44
CA GLY A 16 -1.55 2.57 10.52
C GLY A 16 -2.63 2.87 11.57
N LEU A 17 -3.82 2.29 11.44
CA LEU A 17 -4.98 2.52 12.31
C LEU A 17 -4.99 1.67 13.58
N TRP A 18 -4.08 0.70 13.73
CA TRP A 18 -4.10 -0.27 14.83
C TRP A 18 -4.11 0.37 16.22
N ASN A 19 -3.35 1.45 16.43
CA ASN A 19 -3.25 2.08 17.73
C ASN A 19 -4.60 2.66 18.17
N GLU A 20 -5.27 3.40 17.28
CA GLU A 20 -6.58 4.00 17.52
C GLU A 20 -7.66 2.93 17.66
N ALA A 21 -7.69 1.95 16.76
CA ALA A 21 -8.63 0.84 16.79
C ALA A 21 -8.50 -0.02 18.05
N SER A 22 -7.27 -0.26 18.52
CA SER A 22 -7.01 -1.02 19.74
C SER A 22 -7.46 -0.27 21.00
N LEU A 23 -7.28 1.05 21.05
CA LEU A 23 -7.80 1.89 22.14
C LEU A 23 -9.32 1.89 22.15
N TYR A 24 -9.95 2.15 21.00
CA TYR A 24 -11.40 2.09 20.84
C TYR A 24 -11.98 0.74 21.30
N ARG A 25 -11.34 -0.37 20.92
CA ARG A 25 -11.76 -1.72 21.35
C ARG A 25 -11.66 -1.89 22.87
N GLU A 26 -10.64 -1.32 23.51
CA GLU A 26 -10.49 -1.39 24.96
C GLU A 26 -11.63 -0.65 25.67
N GLU A 27 -11.90 0.58 25.26
CA GLU A 27 -12.99 1.41 25.81
C GLU A 27 -14.36 0.72 25.67
N VAL A 28 -14.65 0.19 24.47
CA VAL A 28 -15.89 -0.56 24.23
C VAL A 28 -15.96 -1.81 25.11
N ARG A 29 -14.85 -2.52 25.30
CA ARG A 29 -14.82 -3.70 26.16
C ARG A 29 -15.10 -3.36 27.61
N GLU A 30 -14.52 -2.27 28.12
CA GLU A 30 -14.76 -1.78 29.48
C GLU A 30 -16.23 -1.38 29.67
N HIS A 31 -16.81 -0.68 28.70
CA HIS A 31 -18.21 -0.29 28.72
C HIS A 31 -19.14 -1.51 28.78
N LEU A 32 -18.96 -2.49 27.88
CA LEU A 32 -19.77 -3.72 27.86
C LEU A 32 -19.62 -4.53 29.16
N ARG A 33 -18.44 -4.50 29.79
CA ARG A 33 -18.23 -5.11 31.13
C ARG A 33 -18.99 -4.36 32.21
N GLY A 34 -19.04 -3.04 32.14
CA GLY A 34 -19.85 -2.19 33.03
C GLY A 34 -21.35 -2.45 32.91
N GLU A 35 -21.84 -2.83 31.73
CA GLU A 35 -23.22 -3.23 31.48
C GLU A 35 -23.56 -4.66 31.97
N GLY A 36 -22.62 -5.35 32.60
CA GLY A 36 -22.82 -6.68 33.18
C GLY A 36 -22.55 -7.84 32.24
N MET A 37 -22.06 -7.61 31.02
CA MET A 37 -21.70 -8.70 30.10
C MET A 37 -20.53 -9.53 30.65
N THR A 38 -20.51 -10.82 30.32
CA THR A 38 -19.37 -11.67 30.68
C THR A 38 -18.12 -11.23 29.93
N ARG A 39 -16.94 -11.61 30.44
CA ARG A 39 -15.66 -11.33 29.77
C ARG A 39 -15.63 -11.80 28.31
N LYS A 40 -16.24 -12.95 28.03
CA LYS A 40 -16.27 -13.54 26.68
C LYS A 40 -17.16 -12.73 25.74
N GLU A 41 -18.35 -12.34 26.19
CA GLU A 41 -19.31 -11.54 25.42
C GLU A 41 -18.78 -10.13 25.16
N ALA A 42 -18.27 -9.45 26.19
CA ALA A 42 -17.68 -8.13 26.06
C ALA A 42 -16.49 -8.12 25.07
N ASN A 43 -15.63 -9.14 25.13
CA ASN A 43 -14.53 -9.25 24.17
C ASN A 43 -15.05 -9.52 22.75
N LYS A 44 -16.10 -10.34 22.58
CA LYS A 44 -16.69 -10.57 21.25
C LYS A 44 -17.31 -9.28 20.69
N GLY A 45 -18.16 -8.62 21.48
CA GLY A 45 -18.84 -7.38 21.09
C GLY A 45 -17.89 -6.23 20.82
N ALA A 46 -16.80 -6.10 21.60
CA ALA A 46 -15.78 -5.09 21.34
C ALA A 46 -15.06 -5.30 20.00
N TRP A 47 -14.77 -6.55 19.62
CA TRP A 47 -14.23 -6.85 18.30
C TRP A 47 -15.24 -6.55 17.18
N GLU A 48 -16.51 -6.91 17.35
CA GLU A 48 -17.56 -6.63 16.36
C GLU A 48 -17.72 -5.11 16.14
N LYS A 49 -17.81 -4.34 17.22
CA LYS A 49 -17.89 -2.87 17.15
C LYS A 49 -16.63 -2.22 16.57
N MET A 50 -15.45 -2.79 16.81
CA MET A 50 -14.20 -2.28 16.22
C MET A 50 -14.19 -2.48 14.71
N LEU A 51 -14.62 -3.64 14.22
CA LEU A 51 -14.68 -3.91 12.78
C LEU A 51 -15.76 -3.09 12.06
N GLU A 52 -16.82 -2.70 12.77
CA GLU A 52 -17.83 -1.76 12.26
C GLU A 52 -17.31 -0.32 12.19
N ALA A 53 -16.56 0.12 13.21
CA ALA A 53 -15.98 1.47 13.26
C ALA A 53 -14.75 1.65 12.35
N TYR A 54 -14.02 0.56 12.09
CA TYR A 54 -12.82 0.53 11.25
C TYR A 54 -12.98 -0.55 10.16
N PRO A 55 -13.90 -0.32 9.21
CA PRO A 55 -14.07 -1.23 8.08
C PRO A 55 -12.76 -1.29 7.26
N PRO A 56 -12.54 -2.36 6.48
CA PRO A 56 -11.53 -2.33 5.41
C PRO A 56 -11.79 -1.15 4.48
N PHE A 57 -10.73 -0.58 3.91
CA PHE A 57 -10.89 0.39 2.84
C PHE A 57 -11.72 -0.19 1.70
N ASP A 58 -12.58 0.65 1.13
CA ASP A 58 -13.12 0.38 -0.19
C ASP A 58 -12.07 0.71 -1.27
N ALA A 59 -12.40 0.46 -2.54
CA ALA A 59 -11.48 0.69 -3.64
C ALA A 59 -11.06 2.17 -3.76
N ASP A 60 -11.96 3.10 -3.43
CA ASP A 60 -11.68 4.54 -3.53
C ASP A 60 -10.75 4.98 -2.39
N ASP A 61 -11.02 4.52 -1.16
CA ASP A 61 -10.18 4.78 0.01
C ASP A 61 -8.77 4.19 -0.17
N GLU A 62 -8.67 2.95 -0.65
CA GLU A 62 -7.39 2.27 -0.89
C GLU A 62 -6.60 2.97 -2.01
N ALA A 63 -7.27 3.34 -3.11
CA ALA A 63 -6.62 4.08 -4.18
C ALA A 63 -6.15 5.47 -3.74
N ALA A 64 -6.97 6.20 -2.97
CA ALA A 64 -6.62 7.51 -2.44
C ALA A 64 -5.45 7.44 -1.44
N HIS A 65 -5.40 6.39 -0.61
CA HIS A 65 -4.28 6.13 0.28
C HIS A 65 -2.96 5.99 -0.50
N TRP A 66 -2.94 5.13 -1.52
CA TRP A 66 -1.74 4.91 -2.32
C TRP A 66 -1.33 6.13 -3.15
N LEU A 67 -2.30 6.85 -3.73
CA LEU A 67 -2.00 8.09 -4.46
C LEU A 67 -1.43 9.18 -3.55
N SER A 68 -1.87 9.26 -2.30
CA SER A 68 -1.28 10.20 -1.33
C SER A 68 0.15 9.84 -0.97
N ALA A 69 0.50 8.54 -0.96
CA ALA A 69 1.85 8.07 -0.71
C ALA A 69 2.84 8.46 -1.82
N CYS A 70 2.38 8.72 -3.05
CA CYS A 70 3.22 9.18 -4.16
C CYS A 70 4.03 10.44 -3.82
N ASP A 71 3.48 11.34 -3.01
CA ASP A 71 4.11 12.62 -2.63
C ASP A 71 5.14 12.48 -1.51
N PHE A 72 5.25 11.29 -0.90
CA PHE A 72 6.18 10.98 0.18
C PHE A 72 7.15 9.87 -0.24
N PRO A 73 7.99 10.10 -1.27
CA PRO A 73 8.96 9.09 -1.65
C PRO A 73 9.96 8.84 -0.51
N PRO A 74 10.48 7.61 -0.38
CA PRO A 74 11.59 7.35 0.53
C PRO A 74 12.74 8.31 0.19
N ALA A 75 13.43 8.82 1.21
CA ALA A 75 14.51 9.77 1.01
C ALA A 75 15.57 9.15 0.07
N ASP A 76 15.76 9.73 -1.12
CA ASP A 76 16.80 9.31 -2.05
C ASP A 76 18.14 9.84 -1.54
N VAL A 77 18.86 8.99 -0.84
CA VAL A 77 20.24 9.26 -0.37
C VAL A 77 21.29 8.70 -1.33
N SER A 78 20.86 8.03 -2.41
CA SER A 78 21.75 7.46 -3.42
C SER A 78 21.99 8.44 -4.58
N THR A 79 23.18 8.44 -5.15
CA THR A 79 23.45 9.17 -6.40
C THR A 79 22.78 8.45 -7.57
N VAL A 80 21.83 9.09 -8.24
CA VAL A 80 21.22 8.57 -9.46
C VAL A 80 22.23 8.65 -10.60
N GLU A 81 22.66 7.50 -11.10
CA GLU A 81 23.53 7.42 -12.28
C GLU A 81 22.73 7.76 -13.57
N PRO A 82 23.36 8.37 -14.59
CA PRO A 82 22.69 8.66 -15.84
C PRO A 82 22.11 7.40 -16.51
N GLY A 83 20.80 7.42 -16.79
CA GLY A 83 20.10 6.30 -17.44
C GLY A 83 19.41 5.36 -16.45
N GLU A 84 19.51 5.61 -15.15
CA GLU A 84 18.81 4.83 -14.13
C GLU A 84 17.57 5.55 -13.62
N PRO A 85 16.51 4.79 -13.26
CA PRO A 85 15.35 5.38 -12.64
C PRO A 85 15.68 5.84 -11.21
N SER A 86 15.20 7.03 -10.86
CA SER A 86 15.31 7.51 -9.49
C SER A 86 14.46 6.67 -8.53
N LEU A 87 14.79 6.71 -7.22
CA LEU A 87 13.95 6.05 -6.22
C LEU A 87 12.53 6.64 -6.21
N ALA A 88 12.42 7.95 -6.45
CA ALA A 88 11.14 8.64 -6.55
C ALA A 88 10.30 8.16 -7.75
N ASP A 89 10.91 7.93 -8.92
CA ASP A 89 10.20 7.41 -10.09
C ASP A 89 9.66 6.00 -9.83
N LEU A 90 10.49 5.12 -9.25
CA LEU A 90 10.10 3.76 -8.86
C LEU A 90 8.97 3.77 -7.84
N TRP A 91 9.13 4.56 -6.78
CA TRP A 91 8.11 4.71 -5.73
C TRP A 91 6.77 5.16 -6.32
N TYR A 92 6.79 6.19 -7.16
CA TYR A 92 5.59 6.73 -7.78
C TYR A 92 4.83 5.67 -8.58
N VAL A 93 5.51 4.90 -9.44
CA VAL A 93 4.82 3.89 -10.25
C VAL A 93 4.34 2.68 -9.44
N LEU A 94 5.01 2.35 -8.34
CA LEU A 94 4.56 1.30 -7.42
C LEU A 94 3.30 1.73 -6.68
N CYS A 95 3.24 2.98 -6.20
CA CYS A 95 2.02 3.54 -5.60
C CYS A 95 0.85 3.58 -6.60
N VAL A 96 1.10 4.03 -7.84
CA VAL A 96 0.07 4.03 -8.89
C VAL A 96 -0.40 2.62 -9.23
N LEU A 97 0.50 1.62 -9.27
CA LEU A 97 0.10 0.23 -9.46
C LEU A 97 -0.78 -0.28 -8.32
N SER A 98 -0.42 0.01 -7.07
CA SER A 98 -1.25 -0.38 -5.92
C SER A 98 -2.63 0.26 -5.99
N ALA A 99 -2.71 1.56 -6.31
CA ALA A 99 -3.98 2.25 -6.52
C ALA A 99 -4.80 1.65 -7.68
N TYR A 100 -4.15 1.26 -8.78
CA TYR A 100 -4.78 0.59 -9.90
C TYR A 100 -5.37 -0.78 -9.50
N ARG A 101 -4.65 -1.54 -8.67
CA ARG A 101 -5.08 -2.86 -8.19
C ARG A 101 -6.27 -2.80 -7.23
N ALA A 102 -6.42 -1.72 -6.46
CA ALA A 102 -7.59 -1.49 -5.61
C ALA A 102 -8.91 -1.54 -6.39
N TYR A 103 -8.89 -1.12 -7.66
CA TYR A 103 -10.04 -1.19 -8.56
C TYR A 103 -10.21 -2.54 -9.28
N GLU A 104 -9.47 -3.60 -8.89
CA GLU A 104 -9.50 -4.91 -9.54
C GLU A 104 -9.37 -4.85 -11.08
N THR A 105 -8.60 -3.88 -11.60
CA THR A 105 -8.43 -3.62 -13.05
C THR A 105 -9.67 -3.12 -13.80
N SER A 106 -10.61 -2.48 -13.10
CA SER A 106 -11.76 -1.83 -13.71
C SER A 106 -11.38 -0.63 -14.60
N SER A 107 -12.37 -0.12 -15.34
CA SER A 107 -12.18 1.04 -16.22
C SER A 107 -11.78 2.31 -15.47
N GLU A 108 -12.20 2.44 -14.21
CA GLU A 108 -11.86 3.51 -13.26
C GLU A 108 -10.37 3.45 -12.90
N GLY A 109 -9.84 2.25 -12.65
CA GLY A 109 -8.41 2.04 -12.44
C GLY A 109 -7.58 2.51 -13.64
N LEU A 110 -8.00 2.20 -14.87
CA LEU A 110 -7.29 2.65 -16.07
C LEU A 110 -7.35 4.18 -16.26
N GLN A 111 -8.46 4.83 -15.88
CA GLN A 111 -8.57 6.29 -15.88
C GLN A 111 -7.62 6.94 -14.87
N LEU A 112 -7.48 6.33 -13.68
CA LEU A 112 -6.52 6.75 -12.66
C LEU A 112 -5.08 6.68 -13.21
N VAL A 113 -4.70 5.56 -13.82
CA VAL A 113 -3.36 5.41 -14.42
C VAL A 113 -3.13 6.44 -15.53
N ALA A 114 -4.12 6.69 -16.40
CA ALA A 114 -4.02 7.70 -17.44
C ALA A 114 -3.86 9.13 -16.87
N TYR A 115 -4.55 9.44 -15.77
CA TYR A 115 -4.39 10.73 -15.08
C TYR A 115 -2.99 10.88 -14.46
N ALA A 116 -2.50 9.86 -13.76
CA ALA A 116 -1.14 9.84 -13.20
C ALA A 116 -0.07 9.99 -14.30
N HIS A 117 -0.25 9.29 -15.41
CA HIS A 117 0.58 9.42 -16.60
C HIS A 117 0.62 10.86 -17.12
N GLN A 118 -0.53 11.51 -17.27
CA GLN A 118 -0.60 12.89 -17.77
C GLN A 118 0.06 13.90 -16.81
N LYS A 119 -0.04 13.66 -15.50
CA LYS A 119 0.48 14.58 -14.47
C LYS A 119 1.98 14.48 -14.27
N SER A 120 2.58 13.31 -14.53
CA SER A 120 4.01 13.12 -14.28
C SER A 120 4.89 13.90 -15.26
N SER A 121 5.85 14.66 -14.71
CA SER A 121 6.90 15.32 -15.49
C SER A 121 8.02 14.37 -15.92
N SER A 122 8.17 13.21 -15.28
CA SER A 122 9.22 12.23 -15.57
C SER A 122 8.91 11.42 -16.83
N ALA A 123 9.83 11.42 -17.79
CA ALA A 123 9.68 10.63 -19.02
C ALA A 123 9.72 9.12 -18.73
N GLN A 124 10.52 8.69 -17.75
CA GLN A 124 10.60 7.29 -17.33
C GLN A 124 9.28 6.81 -16.74
N VAL A 125 8.70 7.59 -15.82
CA VAL A 125 7.39 7.29 -15.23
C VAL A 125 6.31 7.20 -16.31
N ARG A 126 6.27 8.16 -17.24
CA ARG A 126 5.29 8.11 -18.35
C ARG A 126 5.48 6.87 -19.24
N SER A 127 6.71 6.47 -19.50
CA SER A 127 7.00 5.24 -20.25
C SER A 127 6.43 4.02 -19.54
N TRP A 128 6.70 3.86 -18.25
CA TRP A 128 6.19 2.74 -17.46
C TRP A 128 4.67 2.77 -17.32
N LEU A 129 4.05 3.91 -17.03
CA LEU A 129 2.59 3.98 -16.94
C LEU A 129 1.91 3.71 -18.29
N SER A 130 2.56 4.03 -19.42
CA SER A 130 2.09 3.62 -20.74
C SER A 130 2.12 2.10 -20.91
N LEU A 131 3.16 1.43 -20.39
CA LEU A 131 3.20 -0.03 -20.33
C LEU A 131 2.09 -0.59 -19.45
N LEU A 132 1.84 -0.01 -18.27
CA LEU A 132 0.77 -0.49 -17.38
C LEU A 132 -0.61 -0.43 -18.06
N ILE A 133 -0.88 0.65 -18.81
CA ILE A 133 -2.12 0.79 -19.60
C ILE A 133 -2.21 -0.28 -20.71
N ALA A 134 -1.09 -0.60 -21.35
CA ALA A 134 -1.06 -1.52 -22.48
C ALA A 134 -0.99 -3.01 -22.07
N SER A 135 -0.22 -3.32 -21.03
CA SER A 135 0.06 -4.65 -20.50
C SER A 135 0.67 -4.55 -19.09
N ALA A 136 -0.11 -4.97 -18.08
CA ALA A 136 0.37 -5.07 -16.70
C ALA A 136 1.54 -6.05 -16.56
N GLU A 137 1.61 -7.10 -17.39
CA GLU A 137 2.71 -8.08 -17.39
C GLU A 137 4.04 -7.44 -17.81
N LEU A 138 4.04 -6.71 -18.94
CA LEU A 138 5.25 -6.02 -19.42
C LEU A 138 5.71 -4.95 -18.43
N PHE A 139 4.76 -4.22 -17.85
CA PHE A 139 5.05 -3.27 -16.79
C PHE A 139 5.72 -3.94 -15.59
N CYS A 140 5.16 -5.06 -15.08
CA CYS A 140 5.71 -5.75 -13.92
C CYS A 140 7.10 -6.33 -14.20
N GLY A 141 7.36 -6.79 -15.43
CA GLY A 141 8.70 -7.20 -15.85
C GLY A 141 9.71 -6.05 -15.80
N GLU A 142 9.44 -4.94 -16.48
CA GLU A 142 10.39 -3.82 -16.54
C GLU A 142 10.59 -3.12 -15.19
N VAL A 143 9.51 -2.83 -14.47
CA VAL A 143 9.59 -2.20 -13.15
C VAL A 143 10.17 -3.17 -12.13
N GLY A 144 9.89 -4.47 -12.24
CA GLY A 144 10.48 -5.50 -11.39
C GLY A 144 12.00 -5.56 -11.52
N GLU A 145 12.52 -5.62 -12.76
CA GLU A 145 13.98 -5.61 -12.99
C GLU A 145 14.65 -4.34 -12.44
N ALA A 146 14.05 -3.17 -12.70
CA ALA A 146 14.55 -1.90 -12.20
C ALA A 146 14.54 -1.83 -10.66
N LEU A 147 13.48 -2.34 -10.03
CA LEU A 147 13.32 -2.40 -8.59
C LEU A 147 14.37 -3.32 -7.95
N SER A 148 14.56 -4.53 -8.49
CA SER A 148 15.58 -5.47 -8.01
C SER A 148 16.98 -4.87 -8.07
N ALA A 149 17.31 -4.20 -9.18
CA ALA A 149 18.60 -3.53 -9.35
C ALA A 149 18.80 -2.40 -8.33
N LYS A 150 17.75 -1.62 -8.04
CA LYS A 150 17.80 -0.56 -7.02
C LYS A 150 17.97 -1.14 -5.62
N ILE A 151 17.22 -2.17 -5.25
CA ILE A 151 17.32 -2.82 -3.95
C ILE A 151 18.75 -3.33 -3.69
N ALA A 152 19.36 -4.03 -4.66
CA ALA A 152 20.71 -4.57 -4.52
C ALA A 152 21.76 -3.47 -4.19
N ARG A 153 21.55 -2.24 -4.65
CA ARG A 153 22.43 -1.11 -4.30
C ARG A 153 22.17 -0.55 -2.92
N LEU A 154 20.89 -0.34 -2.59
CA LEU A 154 20.51 0.16 -1.27
C LEU A 154 20.96 -0.80 -0.15
N GLU A 155 21.02 -2.10 -0.43
CA GLU A 155 21.63 -3.11 0.45
C GLU A 155 23.14 -2.87 0.65
N MET A 156 23.88 -2.42 -0.38
CA MET A 156 25.30 -2.05 -0.24
C MET A 156 25.49 -0.73 0.52
N GLU A 157 24.50 0.16 0.51
CA GLU A 157 24.52 1.47 1.16
C GLU A 157 23.98 1.45 2.60
N ASP A 158 23.72 0.27 3.17
CA ASP A 158 23.18 0.05 4.54
C ASP A 158 21.81 0.73 4.79
N GLN A 159 20.97 0.84 3.76
CA GLN A 159 19.65 1.47 3.83
C GLN A 159 18.53 0.46 4.11
N GLN A 160 18.69 -0.30 5.19
CA GLN A 160 17.85 -1.47 5.48
C GLN A 160 16.34 -1.16 5.60
N ALA A 161 15.97 0.03 6.07
CA ALA A 161 14.58 0.44 6.20
C ALA A 161 13.89 0.55 4.83
N VAL A 162 14.52 1.25 3.89
CA VAL A 162 14.01 1.44 2.51
C VAL A 162 13.99 0.10 1.76
N VAL A 163 15.04 -0.71 1.92
CA VAL A 163 15.10 -2.06 1.32
C VAL A 163 13.91 -2.92 1.74
N THR A 164 13.55 -2.91 3.02
CA THR A 164 12.46 -3.74 3.55
C THR A 164 11.11 -3.38 2.92
N GLU A 165 10.84 -2.09 2.75
CA GLU A 165 9.65 -1.58 2.10
C GLU A 165 9.61 -1.95 0.60
N LEU A 166 10.70 -1.70 -0.12
CA LEU A 166 10.80 -2.03 -1.55
C LEU A 166 10.70 -3.54 -1.83
N ARG A 167 11.24 -4.40 -0.96
CA ARG A 167 11.09 -5.87 -1.07
C ARG A 167 9.63 -6.32 -0.96
N THR A 168 8.81 -5.61 -0.19
CA THR A 168 7.37 -5.89 -0.07
C THR A 168 6.66 -5.61 -1.39
N HIS A 169 7.01 -4.50 -2.06
CA HIS A 169 6.49 -4.20 -3.39
C HIS A 169 6.99 -5.18 -4.46
N GLU A 170 8.26 -5.56 -4.43
CA GLU A 170 8.85 -6.53 -5.37
C GLU A 170 8.12 -7.89 -5.32
N GLN A 171 7.84 -8.40 -4.12
CA GLN A 171 7.04 -9.63 -3.94
C GLN A 171 5.62 -9.48 -4.51
N GLY A 172 5.03 -8.29 -4.39
CA GLY A 172 3.73 -7.97 -4.97
C GLY A 172 3.73 -7.89 -6.50
N LEU A 173 4.88 -7.66 -7.14
CA LEU A 173 5.01 -7.69 -8.60
C LEU A 173 5.10 -9.12 -9.15
N ALA A 174 5.74 -10.04 -8.43
CA ALA A 174 5.91 -11.43 -8.85
C ALA A 174 4.61 -12.28 -8.78
N GLY A 175 3.53 -11.74 -8.23
CA GLY A 175 2.24 -12.42 -8.08
C GLY A 175 1.21 -12.13 -9.18
N VAL A 176 1.62 -11.50 -10.30
CA VAL A 176 0.78 -11.18 -11.46
C VAL A 176 0.68 -12.36 -12.43
#